data_AF-A0A4Q6DYR5-F1
#
_entry.id   AF-A0A4Q6DYR5-F1
#
_cell.length_a   1.000
_cell.length_b   1.000
_cell.length_c   1.000
_cell.angle_alpha   90.00
_cell.angle_beta   90.00
_cell.angle_gamma   90.00
#
_symmetry.space_group_name_H-M   'P 1'
#
loop_
_entity.id
_entity.type
_entity.pdbx_description
1 polymer ?
#
loop_
_entity_poly.entity_id
_entity_poly.type
_entity_poly.pdbx_seq_one_letter_code
_entity_poly.pdbx_strand_id
1 'polypeptide(L)'
;IYTYSSGLRAPALIAFVKDVMIYIVVIAAVVAIPMQLGGYAAVFQAANDAFAAKGGNTGVILPAGQMLPFATLALGSAFAAFMYPHTMTGVLASKSADVVKVNAIYLPAYTLLLGLIALLGFMAHAAGVVAENPSDVVPMLFNRIFPEWFAGFAFSAIAIGALVPAAVMSIGASNLFTRNIWKPFVNPKLTQAGETQVAKIISVVVKFGALFFILVLPSKFAIDLQLLGGVWILQIMPSIVLGLFTRWVKPNALFAGWAAGILVGTYLAFVDGLKPVHGFSLGGENFLIYTGLTALALNLVITLGISFLSKTATGGARAN
;
A
#
# COMPACT_ATOMS: atom_id res chain seq x y z
N ILE A 1 -8.68 14.70 -15.69
CA ILE A 1 -8.46 16.05 -16.26
C ILE A 1 -7.16 16.68 -15.72
N TYR A 2 -7.03 16.94 -14.42
CA TYR A 2 -5.83 17.61 -13.84
C TYR A 2 -4.49 16.94 -14.14
N THR A 3 -4.41 15.61 -14.03
CA THR A 3 -3.18 14.85 -14.37
C THR A 3 -2.79 15.01 -15.84
N TYR A 4 -3.78 15.03 -16.73
CA TYR A 4 -3.59 15.08 -18.18
C TYR A 4 -3.11 16.47 -18.63
N SER A 5 -3.66 17.53 -18.03
CA SER A 5 -3.30 18.91 -18.37
C SER A 5 -1.97 19.35 -17.75
N SER A 6 -1.72 19.00 -16.48
CA SER A 6 -0.72 19.69 -15.65
C SER A 6 0.39 18.79 -15.06
N GLY A 7 0.40 17.50 -15.39
CA GLY A 7 1.44 16.57 -14.93
C GLY A 7 1.50 16.45 -13.40
N LEU A 8 2.70 16.32 -12.84
CA LEU A 8 2.93 16.09 -11.40
C LEU A 8 2.75 17.34 -10.52
N ARG A 9 2.80 18.55 -11.10
CA ARG A 9 2.64 19.80 -10.32
C ARG A 9 1.23 19.97 -9.77
N ALA A 10 0.21 19.60 -10.55
CA ALA A 10 -1.17 19.66 -10.11
C ALA A 10 -1.47 18.79 -8.87
N PRO A 11 -1.17 17.47 -8.85
CA PRO A 11 -1.41 16.66 -7.66
C PRO A 11 -0.57 17.13 -6.47
N ALA A 12 0.63 17.68 -6.68
CA ALA A 12 1.44 18.23 -5.59
C ALA A 12 0.80 19.45 -4.91
N LEU A 13 0.24 20.40 -5.69
CA LEU A 13 -0.47 21.56 -5.13
C LEU A 13 -1.77 21.16 -4.42
N ILE A 14 -2.53 20.24 -5.02
CA ILE A 14 -3.78 19.75 -4.43
C ILE A 14 -3.49 18.95 -3.15
N ALA A 15 -2.36 18.23 -3.08
CA ALA A 15 -1.96 17.48 -1.88
C ALA A 15 -1.91 18.37 -0.65
N PHE A 16 -1.40 19.60 -0.75
CA PHE A 16 -1.35 20.54 0.38
C PHE A 16 -2.74 20.88 0.91
N VAL A 17 -3.65 21.30 0.02
CA VAL A 17 -5.04 21.62 0.39
C VAL A 17 -5.73 20.39 0.99
N LYS A 18 -5.57 19.24 0.33
CA LYS A 18 -6.10 17.95 0.77
C LYS A 18 -5.59 17.57 2.15
N ASP A 19 -4.30 17.73 2.41
CA ASP A 19 -3.70 17.37 3.70
C ASP A 19 -4.27 18.26 4.79
N VAL A 20 -4.31 19.58 4.60
CA VAL A 20 -4.91 20.52 5.57
C VAL A 20 -6.36 20.16 5.88
N MET A 21 -7.17 19.86 4.87
CA MET A 21 -8.56 19.43 5.07
C MET A 21 -8.63 18.13 5.88
N ILE A 22 -7.83 17.12 5.54
CA ILE A 22 -7.78 15.86 6.28
C ILE A 22 -7.34 16.07 7.72
N TYR A 23 -6.34 16.92 7.98
CA TYR A 23 -5.91 17.26 9.34
C TYR A 23 -7.05 17.85 10.16
N ILE A 24 -7.78 18.82 9.61
CA ILE A 24 -8.93 19.44 10.29
C ILE A 24 -9.99 18.37 10.63
N VAL A 25 -10.35 17.54 9.65
CA VAL A 25 -11.37 16.50 9.82
C VAL A 25 -10.95 15.46 10.85
N VAL A 26 -9.72 14.95 10.76
CA VAL A 26 -9.22 13.90 11.65
C VAL A 26 -9.07 14.42 13.07
N ILE A 27 -8.49 15.61 13.27
CA ILE A 27 -8.34 16.21 14.60
C ILE A 27 -9.72 16.46 15.22
N ALA A 28 -10.65 17.04 14.46
CA ALA A 28 -12.02 17.26 14.95
C ALA A 28 -12.70 15.94 15.31
N ALA A 29 -12.61 14.91 14.47
CA ALA A 29 -13.20 13.59 14.71
C ALA A 29 -12.62 12.94 15.97
N VAL A 30 -11.30 12.91 16.10
CA VAL A 30 -10.59 12.26 17.19
C VAL A 30 -10.82 12.96 18.53
N VAL A 31 -11.04 14.28 18.54
CA VAL A 31 -11.30 15.03 19.78
C VAL A 31 -12.80 15.07 20.10
N ALA A 32 -13.63 15.52 19.17
CA ALA A 32 -15.04 15.82 19.44
C ALA A 32 -15.90 14.57 19.61
N ILE A 33 -15.64 13.50 18.84
CA ILE A 33 -16.48 12.30 18.89
C ILE A 33 -16.35 11.62 20.26
N PRO A 34 -15.15 11.32 20.79
CA PRO A 34 -15.04 10.75 22.14
C PRO A 34 -15.63 11.67 23.20
N MET A 35 -15.44 12.99 23.11
CA MET A 35 -16.04 13.92 24.08
C MET A 35 -17.57 13.81 24.15
N GLN A 36 -18.25 13.62 23.02
CA GLN A 36 -19.70 13.43 22.97
C GLN A 36 -20.14 12.04 23.46
N LEU A 37 -19.27 11.03 23.30
CA LEU A 37 -19.55 9.64 23.68
C LEU A 37 -19.17 9.30 25.13
N GLY A 38 -18.80 10.28 25.96
CA GLY A 38 -18.41 10.06 27.36
C GLY A 38 -16.91 9.77 27.57
N GLY A 39 -16.08 10.09 26.58
CA GLY A 39 -14.63 9.95 26.59
C GLY A 39 -14.13 8.64 25.97
N TYR A 40 -12.80 8.53 25.82
CA TYR A 40 -12.17 7.34 25.25
C TYR A 40 -12.43 6.07 26.05
N ALA A 41 -12.52 6.16 27.38
CA ALA A 41 -12.82 5.00 28.23
C ALA A 41 -14.16 4.37 27.85
N ALA A 42 -15.21 5.17 27.63
CA ALA A 42 -16.51 4.70 27.19
C ALA A 42 -16.45 4.05 25.80
N VAL A 43 -15.72 4.66 24.85
CA VAL A 43 -15.53 4.11 23.51
C VAL A 43 -14.84 2.74 23.54
N PHE A 44 -13.75 2.61 24.32
CA PHE A 44 -13.02 1.35 24.45
C PHE A 44 -13.81 0.29 25.22
N GLN A 45 -14.59 0.69 26.23
CA GLN A 45 -15.48 -0.23 26.95
C GLN A 45 -16.54 -0.80 26.01
N ALA A 46 -17.22 0.04 25.22
CA ALA A 46 -18.21 -0.41 24.25
C ALA A 46 -17.61 -1.37 23.22
N ALA A 47 -16.40 -1.09 22.72
CA ALA A 47 -15.69 -2.00 21.83
C ALA A 47 -15.34 -3.32 22.51
N ASN A 48 -14.87 -3.29 23.77
CA ASN A 48 -14.53 -4.48 24.53
C ASN A 48 -15.74 -5.38 24.77
N ASP A 49 -16.88 -4.80 25.17
CA ASP A 49 -18.12 -5.54 25.39
C ASP A 49 -18.62 -6.20 24.10
N ALA A 50 -18.50 -5.50 22.97
CA ALA A 50 -18.84 -6.03 21.65
C ALA A 50 -17.96 -7.22 21.24
N PHE A 51 -16.64 -7.14 21.48
CA PHE A 51 -15.73 -8.25 21.22
C PHE A 51 -15.96 -9.43 22.17
N ALA A 52 -16.22 -9.16 23.45
CA ALA A 52 -16.55 -10.19 24.43
C ALA A 52 -17.85 -10.94 24.03
N ALA A 53 -18.87 -10.21 23.59
CA ALA A 53 -20.12 -10.79 23.09
C ALA A 53 -19.92 -11.60 21.79
N LYS A 54 -19.04 -11.13 20.90
CA LYS A 54 -18.71 -11.84 19.64
C LYS A 54 -17.91 -13.12 19.87
N GLY A 55 -17.05 -13.14 20.89
CA GLY A 55 -16.18 -14.27 21.21
C GLY A 55 -15.11 -14.57 20.15
N GLY A 56 -14.47 -15.73 20.28
CA GLY A 56 -13.40 -16.19 19.38
C GLY A 56 -12.10 -15.38 19.47
N ASN A 57 -11.28 -15.42 18.42
CA ASN A 57 -10.03 -14.64 18.32
C ASN A 57 -10.31 -13.17 17.96
N THR A 58 -11.04 -12.46 18.81
CA THR A 58 -11.33 -11.02 18.65
C THR A 58 -11.03 -10.25 19.93
N GLY A 59 -10.86 -8.92 19.84
CA GLY A 59 -10.53 -8.10 21.00
C GLY A 59 -10.07 -6.70 20.61
N VAL A 60 -10.06 -5.81 21.61
CA VAL A 60 -9.43 -4.47 21.50
C VAL A 60 -7.92 -4.60 21.42
N ILE A 61 -7.36 -5.58 22.14
CA ILE A 61 -5.96 -5.98 22.04
C ILE A 61 -5.88 -7.18 21.09
N LEU A 62 -4.84 -7.18 20.26
CA LEU A 62 -4.60 -8.23 19.30
C LEU A 62 -4.35 -9.59 20.01
N PRO A 63 -5.14 -10.65 19.74
CA PRO A 63 -4.92 -11.96 20.31
C PRO A 63 -3.56 -12.55 19.92
N ALA A 64 -2.99 -13.42 20.75
CA ALA A 64 -1.65 -14.00 20.53
C ALA A 64 -1.48 -14.63 19.13
N GLY A 65 -2.47 -15.39 18.66
CA GLY A 65 -2.44 -16.02 17.32
C GLY A 65 -2.46 -15.05 16.14
N GLN A 66 -2.77 -13.76 16.36
CA GLN A 66 -2.78 -12.73 15.32
C GLN A 66 -1.54 -11.81 15.36
N MET A 67 -0.71 -11.90 16.41
CA MET A 67 0.48 -11.06 16.55
C MET A 67 1.50 -11.33 15.45
N LEU A 68 1.80 -12.60 15.17
CA LEU A 68 2.75 -12.97 14.12
C LEU A 68 2.30 -12.55 12.70
N PRO A 69 1.07 -12.86 12.24
CA PRO A 69 0.64 -12.41 10.91
C PRO A 69 0.59 -10.88 10.81
N PHE A 70 0.20 -10.17 11.87
CA PHE A 70 0.23 -8.71 11.88
C PHE A 70 1.65 -8.16 11.79
N ALA A 71 2.58 -8.65 12.62
CA ALA A 71 3.97 -8.18 12.63
C ALA A 71 4.68 -8.44 11.29
N THR A 72 4.50 -9.64 10.73
CA THR A 72 5.08 -10.00 9.43
C THR A 72 4.47 -9.20 8.27
N LEU A 73 3.17 -8.91 8.33
CA LEU A 73 2.50 -8.06 7.34
C LEU A 73 2.96 -6.61 7.43
N ALA A 74 3.07 -6.06 8.65
CA ALA A 74 3.55 -4.70 8.87
C ALA A 74 5.00 -4.54 8.38
N LEU A 75 5.87 -5.50 8.69
CA LEU A 75 7.26 -5.51 8.22
C LEU A 75 7.35 -5.62 6.69
N GLY A 76 6.62 -6.56 6.09
CA GLY A 76 6.59 -6.73 4.64
C GLY A 76 6.05 -5.49 3.92
N SER A 77 5.01 -4.87 4.48
CA SER A 77 4.42 -3.63 3.95
C SER A 77 5.37 -2.44 4.04
N ALA A 78 6.15 -2.34 5.13
CA ALA A 78 7.17 -1.31 5.28
C ALA A 78 8.27 -1.43 4.22
N PHE A 79 8.72 -2.66 3.90
CA PHE A 79 9.66 -2.89 2.80
C PHE A 79 9.04 -2.60 1.43
N ALA A 80 7.80 -3.04 1.20
CA ALA A 80 7.08 -2.84 -0.06
C ALA A 80 6.83 -1.37 -0.39
N ALA A 81 6.57 -0.53 0.63
CA ALA A 81 6.23 0.89 0.47
C ALA A 81 7.23 1.66 -0.40
N PHE A 82 8.53 1.42 -0.22
CA PHE A 82 9.59 2.10 -0.97
C PHE A 82 9.84 1.52 -2.36
N MET A 83 9.30 0.34 -2.66
CA MET A 83 9.48 -0.33 -3.95
C MET A 83 8.50 0.16 -5.02
N TYR A 84 7.42 0.84 -4.61
CA TYR A 84 6.43 1.35 -5.55
C TYR A 84 7.00 2.45 -6.48
N PRO A 85 6.73 2.39 -7.79
CA PRO A 85 7.29 3.36 -8.75
C PRO A 85 6.78 4.79 -8.56
N HIS A 86 5.59 4.95 -7.99
CA HIS A 86 5.00 6.26 -7.74
C HIS A 86 5.70 6.99 -6.57
N THR A 87 6.32 6.27 -5.63
CA THR A 87 7.14 6.90 -4.57
C THR A 87 8.44 7.43 -5.15
N MET A 88 9.08 6.66 -6.05
CA MET A 88 10.26 7.10 -6.80
C MET A 88 10.00 8.35 -7.65
N THR A 89 8.79 8.47 -8.22
CA THR A 89 8.38 9.66 -8.98
C THR A 89 8.41 10.92 -8.09
N GLY A 90 7.95 10.81 -6.84
CA GLY A 90 8.02 11.90 -5.86
C GLY A 90 9.45 12.23 -5.43
N VAL A 91 10.27 11.21 -5.17
CA VAL A 91 11.68 11.37 -4.78
C VAL A 91 12.48 12.08 -5.88
N LEU A 92 12.35 11.64 -7.14
CA LEU A 92 13.06 12.23 -8.28
C LEU A 92 12.57 13.63 -8.66
N ALA A 93 11.35 14.00 -8.25
CA ALA A 93 10.81 15.34 -8.43
C ALA A 93 11.14 16.29 -7.25
N SER A 94 11.75 15.77 -6.18
CA SER A 94 12.13 16.56 -5.01
C SER A 94 13.26 17.54 -5.33
N LYS A 95 13.29 18.68 -4.62
CA LYS A 95 14.30 19.73 -4.82
C LYS A 95 15.71 19.26 -4.45
N SER A 96 15.85 18.42 -3.43
CA SER A 96 17.14 17.93 -2.94
C SER A 96 16.97 16.69 -2.07
N ALA A 97 18.06 15.93 -1.88
CA ALA A 97 18.09 14.79 -0.98
C ALA A 97 17.74 15.16 0.46
N ASP A 98 18.07 16.37 0.91
CA ASP A 98 17.73 16.83 2.26
C ASP A 98 16.22 17.01 2.46
N VAL A 99 15.48 17.44 1.43
CA VAL A 99 14.01 17.46 1.48
C VAL A 99 13.45 16.04 1.68
N VAL A 100 14.03 15.03 1.03
CA VAL A 100 13.63 13.63 1.19
C VAL A 100 13.91 13.15 2.63
N LYS A 101 15.08 13.48 3.20
CA LYS A 101 15.43 13.13 4.59
C LYS A 101 14.47 13.76 5.59
N VAL A 102 14.19 15.05 5.45
CA VAL A 102 13.25 15.77 6.32
C VAL A 102 11.86 15.15 6.23
N ASN A 103 11.38 14.84 5.02
CA ASN A 103 10.11 14.14 4.84
C ASN A 103 10.08 12.77 5.55
N ALA A 104 11.18 12.02 5.51
CA ALA A 104 11.28 10.73 6.18
C ALA A 104 11.20 10.84 7.72
N ILE A 105 11.74 11.93 8.30
CA ILE A 105 11.66 12.20 9.75
C ILE A 105 10.20 12.41 10.21
N TYR A 106 9.38 13.05 9.38
CA TYR A 106 7.97 13.31 9.71
C TYR A 106 7.02 12.15 9.39
N LEU A 107 7.46 11.16 8.62
CA LEU A 107 6.63 10.03 8.22
C LEU A 107 6.00 9.27 9.42
N PRO A 108 6.70 9.03 10.54
CA PRO A 108 6.10 8.42 11.73
C PRO A 108 4.92 9.22 12.30
N ALA A 109 4.97 10.56 12.31
CA ALA A 109 3.86 11.39 12.78
C ALA A 109 2.61 11.19 11.89
N TYR A 110 2.80 11.02 10.58
CA TYR A 110 1.71 10.69 9.67
C TYR A 110 1.13 9.30 9.95
N THR A 111 1.97 8.30 10.25
CA THR A 111 1.48 6.95 10.59
C THR A 111 0.66 6.92 11.88
N LEU A 112 1.01 7.75 12.87
CA LEU A 112 0.22 7.88 14.10
C LEU A 112 -1.20 8.36 13.81
N LEU A 113 -1.36 9.35 12.93
CA LEU A 113 -2.68 9.86 12.54
C LEU A 113 -3.53 8.79 11.85
N LEU A 114 -2.92 7.96 11.00
CA LEU A 114 -3.63 6.82 10.39
C LEU A 114 -4.13 5.83 11.46
N GLY A 115 -3.34 5.61 12.51
CA GLY A 115 -3.77 4.83 13.67
C GLY A 115 -4.99 5.43 14.39
N LEU A 116 -5.04 6.77 14.51
CA LEU A 116 -6.20 7.45 15.09
C LEU A 116 -7.46 7.35 14.22
N ILE A 117 -7.31 7.36 12.89
CA ILE A 117 -8.43 7.14 11.95
C ILE A 117 -9.00 5.72 12.13
N ALA A 118 -8.16 4.72 12.39
CA ALA A 118 -8.65 3.36 12.64
C ALA A 118 -9.58 3.27 13.87
N LEU A 119 -9.39 4.13 14.87
CA LEU A 119 -10.27 4.20 16.05
C LEU A 119 -11.67 4.70 15.73
N LEU A 120 -11.89 5.37 14.59
CA LEU A 120 -13.23 5.81 14.18
C LEU A 120 -14.21 4.64 14.05
N GLY A 121 -13.74 3.42 13.77
CA GLY A 121 -14.58 2.23 13.78
C GLY A 121 -15.13 1.90 15.18
N PHE A 122 -14.31 2.04 16.24
CA PHE A 122 -14.77 1.88 17.62
C PHE A 122 -15.70 3.00 18.04
N MET A 123 -15.41 4.23 17.63
CA MET A 123 -16.28 5.38 17.88
C MET A 123 -17.65 5.22 17.18
N ALA A 124 -17.67 4.70 15.95
CA ALA A 124 -18.89 4.38 15.23
C ALA A 124 -19.72 3.33 15.97
N HIS A 125 -19.08 2.26 16.44
CA HIS A 125 -19.76 1.24 17.23
C HIS A 125 -20.35 1.81 18.53
N ALA A 126 -19.56 2.58 19.29
CA ALA A 126 -20.01 3.23 20.51
C ALA A 126 -21.15 4.25 20.26
N ALA A 127 -21.17 4.89 19.09
CA ALA A 127 -22.25 5.77 18.66
C ALA A 127 -23.51 5.00 18.20
N GLY A 128 -23.47 3.67 18.09
CA GLY A 128 -24.58 2.85 17.59
C GLY A 128 -24.75 2.89 16.07
N VAL A 129 -23.69 3.18 15.32
CA VAL A 129 -23.70 3.14 13.85
C VAL A 129 -23.68 1.68 13.39
N VAL A 130 -24.68 1.30 12.59
CA VAL A 130 -24.77 0.00 11.93
C VAL A 130 -24.76 0.22 10.43
N ALA A 131 -23.67 -0.17 9.78
CA ALA A 131 -23.49 -0.04 8.33
C ALA A 131 -23.50 -1.42 7.68
N GLU A 132 -24.22 -1.58 6.56
CA GLU A 132 -24.19 -2.80 5.77
C GLU A 132 -22.83 -2.96 5.05
N ASN A 133 -22.30 -1.86 4.54
CA ASN A 133 -20.98 -1.80 3.93
C ASN A 133 -19.98 -1.15 4.91
N PRO A 134 -18.85 -1.82 5.23
CA PRO A 134 -17.82 -1.26 6.10
C PRO A 134 -17.28 0.12 5.66
N SER A 135 -17.36 0.43 4.36
CA SER A 135 -16.91 1.72 3.81
C SER A 135 -17.81 2.89 4.23
N ASP A 136 -19.04 2.62 4.63
CA ASP A 136 -20.04 3.64 5.00
C ASP A 136 -19.97 4.00 6.49
N VAL A 137 -19.22 3.24 7.30
CA VAL A 137 -19.11 3.43 8.76
C VAL A 137 -18.67 4.85 9.11
N VAL A 138 -17.63 5.37 8.46
CA VAL A 138 -17.10 6.72 8.73
C VAL A 138 -18.08 7.80 8.24
N PRO A 139 -18.61 7.75 7.00
CA PRO A 139 -19.65 8.68 6.58
C PRO A 139 -20.88 8.73 7.49
N MET A 140 -21.39 7.58 7.91
CA MET A 140 -22.55 7.48 8.79
C MET A 140 -22.25 8.03 10.18
N LEU A 141 -21.05 7.76 10.73
CA LEU A 141 -20.59 8.35 11.98
C LEU A 141 -20.56 9.88 11.91
N PHE A 142 -20.04 10.44 10.82
CA PHE A 142 -19.94 11.90 10.68
C PHE A 142 -21.31 12.56 10.56
N ASN A 143 -22.24 11.98 9.78
CA ASN A 143 -23.63 12.47 9.72
C ASN A 143 -24.36 12.40 11.07
N ARG A 144 -23.98 11.44 11.93
CA ARG A 144 -24.60 11.27 13.24
C ARG A 144 -24.08 12.25 14.28
N ILE A 145 -22.80 12.59 14.23
CA ILE A 145 -22.11 13.34 15.30
C ILE A 145 -21.90 14.81 14.94
N PHE A 146 -21.65 15.11 13.66
CA PHE A 146 -21.30 16.46 13.22
C PHE A 146 -22.48 17.19 12.56
N PRO A 147 -22.51 18.52 12.64
CA PRO A 147 -23.44 19.33 11.85
C PRO A 147 -23.24 19.12 10.34
N GLU A 148 -24.31 19.26 9.56
CA GLU A 148 -24.34 18.99 8.12
C GLU A 148 -23.24 19.70 7.33
N TRP A 149 -22.94 20.97 7.65
CA TRP A 149 -21.90 21.74 6.98
C TRP A 149 -20.50 21.11 7.17
N PHE A 150 -20.22 20.58 8.36
CA PHE A 150 -18.93 19.96 8.67
C PHE A 150 -18.85 18.54 8.09
N ALA A 151 -19.95 17.79 8.12
CA ALA A 151 -20.05 16.51 7.43
C ALA A 151 -19.78 16.68 5.92
N GLY A 152 -20.37 17.69 5.28
CA GLY A 152 -20.11 18.03 3.87
C GLY A 152 -18.64 18.41 3.59
N PHE A 153 -18.02 19.18 4.48
CA PHE A 153 -16.58 19.47 4.42
C PHE A 153 -15.74 18.19 4.55
N ALA A 154 -16.10 17.30 5.48
CA ALA A 154 -15.41 16.05 5.70
C ALA A 154 -15.53 15.09 4.52
N PHE A 155 -16.71 14.99 3.90
CA PHE A 155 -16.91 14.19 2.68
C PHE A 155 -16.10 14.74 1.52
N SER A 156 -16.02 16.07 1.39
CA SER A 156 -15.14 16.71 0.41
C SER A 156 -13.67 16.37 0.65
N ALA A 157 -13.23 16.37 1.92
CA ALA A 157 -11.87 15.98 2.30
C ALA A 157 -11.57 14.51 1.94
N ILE A 158 -12.50 13.59 2.22
CA ILE A 158 -12.38 12.17 1.85
C ILE A 158 -12.29 12.02 0.31
N ALA A 159 -13.17 12.70 -0.42
CA ALA A 159 -13.19 12.64 -1.89
C ALA A 159 -11.88 13.16 -2.51
N ILE A 160 -11.41 14.33 -2.09
CA ILE A 160 -10.13 14.88 -2.55
C ILE A 160 -8.96 13.98 -2.09
N GLY A 161 -9.05 13.43 -0.88
CA GLY A 161 -8.10 12.49 -0.31
C GLY A 161 -7.88 11.25 -1.17
N ALA A 162 -8.93 10.73 -1.80
CA ALA A 162 -8.85 9.59 -2.72
C ALA A 162 -8.28 9.99 -4.10
N LEU A 163 -8.55 11.22 -4.58
CA LEU A 163 -8.16 11.66 -5.91
C LEU A 163 -6.64 11.89 -6.08
N VAL A 164 -5.97 12.41 -5.04
CA VAL A 164 -4.54 12.78 -5.11
C VAL A 164 -3.64 11.55 -5.31
N PRO A 165 -3.71 10.49 -4.48
CA PRO A 165 -2.89 9.30 -4.66
C PRO A 165 -3.17 8.61 -5.99
N ALA A 166 -4.45 8.49 -6.37
CA ALA A 166 -4.85 7.89 -7.64
C ALA A 166 -4.19 8.58 -8.86
N ALA A 167 -4.08 9.92 -8.82
CA ALA A 167 -3.40 10.68 -9.86
C ALA A 167 -1.91 10.35 -9.94
N VAL A 168 -1.19 10.35 -8.81
CA VAL A 168 0.27 10.10 -8.77
C VAL A 168 0.58 8.64 -9.13
N MET A 169 -0.19 7.68 -8.64
CA MET A 169 -0.07 6.27 -8.99
C MET A 169 -0.27 6.04 -10.49
N SER A 170 -1.28 6.68 -11.09
CA SER A 170 -1.54 6.62 -12.53
C SER A 170 -0.41 7.21 -13.37
N ILE A 171 0.20 8.33 -12.93
CA ILE A 171 1.39 8.91 -13.59
C ILE A 171 2.56 7.92 -13.53
N GLY A 172 2.80 7.31 -12.36
CA GLY A 172 3.87 6.33 -12.19
C GLY A 172 3.71 5.12 -13.13
N ALA A 173 2.50 4.55 -13.18
CA ALA A 173 2.18 3.45 -14.08
C ALA A 173 2.35 3.82 -15.56
N SER A 174 1.86 4.99 -15.98
CA SER A 174 1.99 5.44 -17.36
C SER A 174 3.43 5.69 -17.76
N ASN A 175 4.23 6.30 -16.89
CA ASN A 175 5.64 6.55 -17.16
C ASN A 175 6.42 5.24 -17.31
N LEU A 176 6.16 4.26 -16.46
CA LEU A 176 6.77 2.94 -16.56
C LEU A 176 6.42 2.26 -17.89
N PHE A 177 5.14 2.24 -18.25
CA PHE A 177 4.71 1.63 -19.50
C PHE A 177 5.32 2.34 -20.72
N THR A 178 5.28 3.67 -20.76
CA THR A 178 5.80 4.42 -21.90
C THR A 178 7.31 4.21 -22.06
N ARG A 179 8.08 4.24 -20.97
CA ARG A 179 9.56 4.16 -21.03
C ARG A 179 10.08 2.74 -21.18
N ASN A 180 9.42 1.75 -20.59
CA ASN A 180 9.92 0.37 -20.56
C ASN A 180 9.23 -0.56 -21.55
N ILE A 181 8.01 -0.23 -22.01
CA ILE A 181 7.25 -1.06 -22.94
C ILE A 181 7.11 -0.35 -24.29
N TRP A 182 6.51 0.83 -24.31
CA TRP A 182 6.19 1.51 -25.58
C TRP A 182 7.44 1.94 -26.36
N LYS A 183 8.37 2.65 -25.69
CA LYS A 183 9.57 3.14 -26.37
C LYS A 183 10.47 2.00 -26.87
N PRO A 184 10.83 0.97 -26.08
CA PRO A 184 11.75 -0.06 -26.55
C PRO A 184 11.14 -0.99 -27.61
N PHE A 185 9.85 -1.32 -27.51
CA PHE A 185 9.24 -2.37 -28.34
C PHE A 185 8.31 -1.86 -29.44
N VAL A 186 7.75 -0.65 -29.31
CA VAL A 186 6.76 -0.11 -30.27
C VAL A 186 7.35 1.03 -31.08
N ASN A 187 8.00 2.01 -30.44
CA ASN A 187 8.63 3.14 -31.14
C ASN A 187 9.95 3.58 -30.49
N PRO A 188 11.10 3.00 -30.89
CA PRO A 188 12.41 3.33 -30.33
C PRO A 188 12.85 4.79 -30.56
N LYS A 189 12.34 5.44 -31.61
CA LYS A 189 12.71 6.82 -31.99
C LYS A 189 11.77 7.87 -31.39
N LEU A 190 11.01 7.52 -30.35
CA LEU A 190 10.03 8.41 -29.72
C LEU A 190 10.71 9.68 -29.18
N THR A 191 10.26 10.84 -29.67
CA THR A 191 10.70 12.16 -29.19
C THR A 191 10.19 12.40 -27.76
N GLN A 192 10.78 13.35 -27.04
CA GLN A 192 10.36 13.69 -25.67
C GLN A 192 8.90 14.17 -25.61
N ALA A 193 8.44 14.94 -26.61
CA ALA A 193 7.06 15.36 -26.74
C ALA A 193 6.12 14.15 -26.97
N GLY A 194 6.53 13.22 -27.84
CA GLY A 194 5.80 11.97 -28.08
C GLY A 194 5.72 11.09 -26.82
N GLU A 195 6.82 10.98 -26.07
CA GLU A 195 6.86 10.25 -24.79
C GLU A 195 5.85 10.82 -23.80
N THR A 196 5.79 12.15 -23.68
CA THR A 196 4.80 12.82 -22.83
C THR A 196 3.37 12.56 -23.28
N GLN A 197 3.11 12.60 -24.59
CA GLN A 197 1.77 12.37 -25.15
C GLN A 197 1.31 10.92 -24.90
N VAL A 198 2.18 9.94 -25.14
CA VAL A 198 1.88 8.53 -24.86
C VAL A 198 1.64 8.33 -23.37
N ALA A 199 2.48 8.87 -22.48
CA ALA A 199 2.28 8.76 -21.04
C ALA A 199 0.93 9.34 -20.59
N LYS A 200 0.52 10.51 -21.15
CA LYS A 200 -0.79 11.11 -20.87
C LYS A 200 -1.96 10.22 -21.31
N ILE A 201 -1.88 9.64 -22.50
CA ILE A 201 -2.91 8.71 -23.02
C ILE A 201 -2.99 7.46 -22.13
N ILE A 202 -1.84 6.85 -21.83
CA ILE A 202 -1.78 5.66 -20.98
C ILE A 202 -2.28 5.95 -19.56
N SER A 203 -2.01 7.13 -19.00
CA SER A 203 -2.57 7.53 -17.70
C SER A 203 -4.09 7.52 -17.71
N VAL A 204 -4.72 7.97 -18.81
CA VAL A 204 -6.17 7.93 -18.98
C VAL A 204 -6.67 6.49 -19.09
N VAL A 205 -6.01 5.64 -19.90
CA VAL A 205 -6.35 4.22 -20.02
C VAL A 205 -6.28 3.50 -18.67
N VAL A 206 -5.22 3.71 -17.89
CA VAL A 206 -5.05 3.14 -16.55
C VAL A 206 -6.21 3.55 -15.62
N LYS A 207 -6.67 4.81 -15.70
CA LYS A 207 -7.81 5.28 -14.90
C LYS A 207 -9.13 4.65 -15.31
N PHE A 208 -9.38 4.48 -16.61
CA PHE A 208 -10.56 3.75 -17.09
C PHE A 208 -10.50 2.27 -16.68
N GLY A 209 -9.32 1.65 -16.72
CA GLY A 209 -9.12 0.30 -16.18
C GLY A 209 -9.45 0.23 -14.69
N ALA A 210 -8.93 1.16 -13.88
CA ALA A 210 -9.26 1.23 -12.46
C ALA A 210 -10.77 1.44 -12.20
N LEU A 211 -11.43 2.28 -13.01
CA LEU A 211 -12.89 2.48 -12.95
C LEU A 211 -13.65 1.19 -13.29
N PHE A 212 -13.22 0.45 -14.31
CA PHE A 212 -13.81 -0.85 -14.63
C PHE A 212 -13.68 -1.83 -13.45
N PHE A 213 -12.49 -1.91 -12.84
CA PHE A 213 -12.25 -2.79 -11.70
C PHE A 213 -13.14 -2.46 -10.49
N ILE A 214 -13.35 -1.19 -10.15
CA ILE A 214 -14.21 -0.83 -9.00
C ILE A 214 -15.70 -1.07 -9.28
N LEU A 215 -16.14 -1.04 -10.55
CA LEU A 215 -17.53 -1.32 -10.92
C LEU A 215 -17.84 -2.82 -11.01
N VAL A 216 -16.83 -3.64 -11.30
CA VAL A 216 -17.01 -5.09 -11.54
C VAL A 216 -16.60 -5.94 -10.34
N LEU A 217 -15.55 -5.56 -9.60
CA LEU A 217 -15.10 -6.33 -8.45
C LEU A 217 -15.86 -5.94 -7.17
N PRO A 218 -16.18 -6.90 -6.29
CA PRO A 218 -16.75 -6.61 -4.99
C PRO A 218 -15.82 -5.70 -4.17
N SER A 219 -16.33 -4.57 -3.71
CA SER A 219 -15.60 -3.61 -2.86
C SER A 219 -15.03 -4.22 -1.58
N LYS A 220 -15.62 -5.34 -1.12
CA LYS A 220 -15.15 -6.13 0.02
C LYS A 220 -13.67 -6.53 -0.09
N PHE A 221 -13.15 -6.75 -1.31
CA PHE A 221 -11.76 -7.16 -1.51
C PHE A 221 -10.78 -5.99 -1.64
N ALA A 222 -11.23 -4.73 -1.55
CA ALA A 222 -10.36 -3.58 -1.82
C ALA A 222 -9.11 -3.54 -0.92
N ILE A 223 -9.27 -3.84 0.38
CA ILE A 223 -8.15 -3.89 1.34
C ILE A 223 -7.22 -5.06 1.03
N ASP A 224 -7.78 -6.25 0.79
CA ASP A 224 -6.99 -7.44 0.47
C ASP A 224 -6.21 -7.26 -0.83
N LEU A 225 -6.84 -6.73 -1.88
CA LEU A 225 -6.18 -6.43 -3.16
C LEU A 225 -5.05 -5.41 -3.01
N GLN A 226 -5.20 -4.41 -2.14
CA GLN A 226 -4.13 -3.48 -1.81
C GLN A 226 -2.95 -4.21 -1.12
N LEU A 227 -3.23 -5.09 -0.16
CA LEU A 227 -2.22 -5.86 0.56
C LEU A 227 -1.51 -6.89 -0.34
N LEU A 228 -2.24 -7.49 -1.28
CA LEU A 228 -1.68 -8.34 -2.35
C LEU A 228 -0.81 -7.54 -3.32
N GLY A 229 -1.18 -6.28 -3.61
CA GLY A 229 -0.31 -5.32 -4.26
C GLY A 229 1.08 -5.26 -3.62
N GLY A 230 1.11 -5.28 -2.28
CA GLY A 230 2.33 -5.37 -1.47
C GLY A 230 3.11 -6.66 -1.69
N VAL A 231 2.43 -7.80 -1.79
CA VAL A 231 3.05 -9.12 -2.02
C VAL A 231 3.88 -9.11 -3.31
N TRP A 232 3.32 -8.55 -4.39
CA TRP A 232 3.99 -8.52 -5.69
C TRP A 232 5.09 -7.47 -5.78
N ILE A 233 4.83 -6.24 -5.33
CA ILE A 233 5.85 -5.17 -5.41
C ILE A 233 7.04 -5.46 -4.50
N LEU A 234 6.86 -6.20 -3.42
CA LEU A 234 7.97 -6.57 -2.55
C LEU A 234 9.02 -7.45 -3.26
N GLN A 235 8.63 -8.20 -4.29
CA GLN A 235 9.52 -9.13 -4.99
C GLN A 235 10.59 -8.44 -5.84
N ILE A 236 10.46 -7.14 -6.12
CA ILE A 236 11.50 -6.38 -6.80
C ILE A 236 12.59 -5.88 -5.83
N MET A 237 12.36 -5.97 -4.51
CA MET A 237 13.29 -5.49 -3.50
C MET A 237 14.69 -6.09 -3.61
N PRO A 238 14.88 -7.42 -3.79
CA PRO A 238 16.22 -7.99 -3.95
C PRO A 238 16.98 -7.38 -5.14
N SER A 239 16.31 -7.18 -6.28
CA SER A 239 16.90 -6.59 -7.47
C SER A 239 17.36 -5.16 -7.25
N ILE A 240 16.61 -4.37 -6.48
CA ILE A 240 16.97 -2.99 -6.16
C ILE A 240 18.08 -2.95 -5.11
N VAL A 241 17.88 -3.58 -3.96
CA VAL A 241 18.82 -3.49 -2.83
C VAL A 241 20.13 -4.21 -3.15
N LEU A 242 20.08 -5.48 -3.55
CA LEU A 242 21.31 -6.23 -3.82
C LEU A 242 22.04 -5.70 -5.05
N GLY A 243 21.30 -5.23 -6.07
CA GLY A 243 21.89 -4.62 -7.27
C GLY A 243 22.59 -3.29 -7.01
N LEU A 244 22.13 -2.51 -6.02
CA LEU A 244 22.77 -1.26 -5.62
C LEU A 244 23.99 -1.47 -4.72
N PHE A 245 23.93 -2.41 -3.78
CA PHE A 245 24.98 -2.61 -2.77
C PHE A 245 26.00 -3.70 -3.11
N THR A 246 25.71 -4.58 -4.07
CA THR A 246 26.60 -5.71 -4.41
C THR A 246 26.71 -5.91 -5.92
N ARG A 247 27.89 -6.31 -6.39
CA ARG A 247 28.13 -6.65 -7.81
C ARG A 247 28.21 -8.16 -8.06
N TRP A 248 28.11 -8.97 -7.00
CA TRP A 248 28.26 -10.42 -7.09
C TRP A 248 26.99 -11.11 -7.61
N VAL A 249 25.81 -10.54 -7.32
CA VAL A 249 24.54 -11.14 -7.72
C VAL A 249 24.33 -10.99 -9.24
N LYS A 250 24.11 -12.11 -9.93
CA LYS A 250 23.96 -12.11 -11.39
C LYS A 250 22.53 -11.71 -11.81
N PRO A 251 22.34 -11.00 -12.94
CA PRO A 251 21.01 -10.60 -13.42
C PRO A 251 20.03 -11.77 -13.59
N ASN A 252 20.48 -12.90 -14.13
CA ASN A 252 19.64 -14.09 -14.30
C ASN A 252 19.19 -14.69 -12.95
N ALA A 253 20.02 -14.58 -11.91
CA ALA A 253 19.68 -15.04 -10.56
C ALA A 253 18.61 -14.14 -9.90
N LEU A 254 18.72 -12.83 -10.11
CA LEU A 254 17.70 -11.86 -9.68
C LEU A 254 16.37 -12.10 -10.38
N PHE A 255 16.41 -12.34 -11.69
CA PHE A 255 15.21 -12.60 -12.48
C PHE A 255 14.53 -13.92 -12.05
N ALA A 256 15.30 -14.99 -11.85
CA ALA A 256 14.77 -16.26 -11.37
C ALA A 256 14.16 -16.16 -9.96
N GLY A 257 14.83 -15.46 -9.04
CA GLY A 257 14.31 -15.21 -7.70
C GLY A 257 13.01 -14.40 -7.73
N TRP A 258 12.99 -13.31 -8.51
CA TRP A 258 11.79 -12.50 -8.73
C TRP A 258 10.63 -13.33 -9.29
N ALA A 259 10.88 -14.12 -10.34
CA ALA A 259 9.86 -14.96 -10.97
C ALA A 259 9.30 -15.98 -9.97
N ALA A 260 10.15 -16.65 -9.21
CA ALA A 260 9.72 -17.58 -8.18
C ALA A 260 8.91 -16.91 -7.07
N GLY A 261 9.35 -15.74 -6.58
CA GLY A 261 8.61 -14.96 -5.59
C GLY A 261 7.24 -14.52 -6.09
N ILE A 262 7.14 -14.04 -7.32
CA ILE A 262 5.86 -13.65 -7.94
C ILE A 262 4.94 -14.86 -8.09
N LEU A 263 5.43 -15.97 -8.65
CA LEU A 263 4.62 -17.15 -8.92
C LEU A 263 4.13 -17.81 -7.63
N VAL A 264 5.02 -18.02 -6.65
CA VAL A 264 4.65 -18.62 -5.37
C VAL A 264 3.78 -17.67 -4.55
N GLY A 265 4.10 -16.39 -4.49
CA GLY A 265 3.25 -15.41 -3.79
C GLY A 265 1.84 -15.35 -4.36
N THR A 266 1.71 -15.41 -5.70
CA THR A 266 0.40 -15.46 -6.36
C THR A 266 -0.33 -16.78 -6.10
N TYR A 267 0.37 -17.90 -6.16
CA TYR A 267 -0.20 -19.22 -5.88
C TYR A 267 -0.74 -19.32 -4.45
N LEU A 268 0.05 -18.92 -3.44
CA LEU A 268 -0.38 -18.93 -2.05
C LEU A 268 -1.58 -18.01 -1.83
N ALA A 269 -1.52 -16.78 -2.35
CA ALA A 269 -2.66 -15.85 -2.28
C ALA A 269 -3.93 -16.44 -2.92
N PHE A 270 -3.81 -17.15 -4.04
CA PHE A 270 -4.94 -17.79 -4.70
C PHE A 270 -5.55 -18.91 -3.84
N VAL A 271 -4.72 -19.79 -3.30
CA VAL A 271 -5.17 -20.91 -2.44
C VAL A 271 -5.81 -20.42 -1.14
N ASP A 272 -5.35 -19.28 -0.61
CA ASP A 272 -5.92 -18.65 0.60
C ASP A 272 -7.16 -17.79 0.32
N GLY A 273 -7.71 -17.82 -0.90
CA GLY A 273 -8.90 -17.07 -1.28
C GLY A 273 -8.65 -15.55 -1.33
N LEU A 274 -7.49 -15.15 -1.85
CA LEU A 274 -7.00 -13.77 -1.96
C LEU A 274 -6.64 -13.10 -0.63
N LYS A 275 -6.50 -13.87 0.45
CA LYS A 275 -5.96 -13.34 1.70
C LYS A 275 -4.45 -13.11 1.57
N PRO A 276 -3.91 -12.04 2.16
CA PRO A 276 -2.48 -11.73 2.10
C PRO A 276 -1.62 -12.53 3.09
N VAL A 277 -2.20 -13.52 3.79
CA VAL A 277 -1.51 -14.34 4.81
C VAL A 277 -1.73 -15.81 4.50
N HIS A 278 -0.67 -16.60 4.65
CA HIS A 278 -0.67 -18.04 4.43
C HIS A 278 -0.44 -18.81 5.73
N GLY A 279 -1.12 -19.95 5.88
CA GLY A 279 -0.95 -20.86 7.01
C GLY A 279 0.10 -21.91 6.76
N PHE A 280 1.07 -22.00 7.66
CA PHE A 280 2.08 -23.04 7.67
C PHE A 280 1.87 -23.97 8.85
N SER A 281 2.14 -25.25 8.66
CA SER A 281 2.15 -26.24 9.73
C SER A 281 3.57 -26.77 9.92
N LEU A 282 4.14 -26.59 11.10
CA LEU A 282 5.48 -27.10 11.44
C LEU A 282 5.40 -27.75 12.82
N GLY A 283 5.81 -29.03 12.91
CA GLY A 283 5.87 -29.73 14.19
C GLY A 283 4.51 -29.91 14.91
N GLY A 284 3.39 -29.82 14.18
CA GLY A 284 2.04 -29.92 14.74
C GLY A 284 1.40 -28.60 15.13
N GLU A 285 2.13 -27.48 15.07
CA GLU A 285 1.59 -26.14 15.28
C GLU A 285 1.31 -25.43 13.95
N ASN A 286 0.19 -24.72 13.90
CA ASN A 286 -0.21 -23.90 12.74
C ASN A 286 0.04 -22.43 13.03
N PHE A 287 0.75 -21.73 12.14
CA PHE A 287 0.99 -20.30 12.24
C PHE A 287 0.72 -19.59 10.91
N LEU A 288 0.27 -18.33 10.99
CA LEU A 288 -0.01 -17.48 9.84
C LEU A 288 1.12 -16.48 9.62
N ILE A 289 1.59 -16.34 8.38
CA ILE A 289 2.61 -15.37 7.99
C ILE A 289 2.15 -14.62 6.76
N TYR A 290 2.51 -13.34 6.67
CA TYR A 290 2.32 -12.55 5.46
C TYR A 290 2.98 -13.19 4.23
N THR A 291 2.16 -13.50 3.23
CA THR A 291 2.55 -14.21 2.00
C THR A 291 3.71 -13.51 1.27
N GLY A 292 3.77 -12.18 1.33
CA GLY A 292 4.83 -11.39 0.72
C GLY A 292 6.21 -11.67 1.30
N LEU A 293 6.33 -11.85 2.63
CA LEU A 293 7.61 -12.19 3.25
C LEU A 293 8.04 -13.61 2.93
N THR A 294 7.11 -14.57 2.90
CA THR A 294 7.41 -15.95 2.48
C THR A 294 7.92 -15.98 1.04
N ALA A 295 7.23 -15.29 0.13
CA ALA A 295 7.65 -15.17 -1.26
C ALA A 295 9.01 -14.47 -1.41
N LEU A 296 9.26 -13.42 -0.60
CA LEU A 296 10.54 -12.72 -0.58
C LEU A 296 11.69 -13.61 -0.09
N ALA A 297 11.44 -14.43 0.95
CA ALA A 297 12.43 -15.38 1.44
C ALA A 297 12.81 -16.39 0.35
N LEU A 298 11.83 -16.95 -0.36
CA LEU A 298 12.07 -17.83 -1.50
C LEU A 298 12.87 -17.13 -2.61
N ASN A 299 12.48 -15.90 -2.96
CA ASN A 299 13.16 -15.07 -3.94
C ASN A 299 14.65 -14.90 -3.59
N LEU A 300 14.95 -14.50 -2.35
CA LEU A 300 16.31 -14.36 -1.84
C LEU A 300 17.09 -15.68 -1.88
N VAL A 301 16.48 -16.80 -1.44
CA VAL A 301 17.12 -18.12 -1.47
C VAL A 301 17.52 -18.51 -2.89
N ILE A 302 16.63 -18.34 -3.88
CA ILE A 302 16.91 -18.67 -5.28
C ILE A 302 17.96 -17.73 -5.86
N THR A 303 17.84 -16.42 -5.62
CA THR A 303 18.80 -15.43 -6.08
C THR A 303 20.21 -15.70 -5.54
N LEU A 304 20.34 -15.95 -4.24
CA LEU A 304 21.63 -16.21 -3.61
C LEU A 304 22.17 -17.58 -4.00
N GLY A 305 21.33 -18.61 -4.05
CA GLY A 305 21.70 -19.96 -4.47
C GLY A 305 22.25 -20.01 -5.89
N ILE A 306 21.53 -19.43 -6.86
CA ILE A 306 22.00 -19.36 -8.26
C ILE A 306 23.28 -18.52 -8.35
N SER A 307 23.37 -17.40 -7.64
CA SER A 307 24.57 -16.54 -7.66
C SER A 307 25.80 -17.24 -7.08
N PHE A 308 25.62 -18.08 -6.05
CA PHE A 308 26.68 -18.87 -5.45
C PHE A 308 27.16 -20.00 -6.37
N LEU A 309 26.24 -20.82 -6.87
CA LEU A 309 26.54 -21.90 -7.83
C LEU A 309 27.20 -21.37 -9.10
N SER A 310 26.79 -20.18 -9.55
CA SER A 310 27.36 -19.54 -10.72
C SER A 310 28.75 -18.94 -10.48
N LYS A 311 29.16 -18.72 -9.23
CA LYS A 311 30.51 -18.23 -8.88
C LYS A 311 31.49 -19.39 -8.83
N THR A 312 31.11 -20.52 -8.24
CA THR A 312 31.91 -21.76 -8.24
C THR A 312 32.14 -22.28 -9.66
N ALA A 313 31.15 -22.20 -10.54
CA ALA A 313 31.31 -22.58 -11.96
C ALA A 313 32.31 -21.70 -12.73
N THR A 314 32.40 -20.40 -12.41
CA THR A 314 33.37 -19.48 -13.06
C THR A 314 34.72 -19.39 -12.35
N GLY A 315 34.85 -19.96 -11.15
CA GLY A 315 36.09 -19.98 -10.36
C GLY A 315 37.20 -20.83 -10.96
N GLY A 316 36.91 -21.63 -12.00
CA GLY A 316 37.92 -22.33 -12.82
C GLY A 316 38.34 -21.60 -14.09
N ALA A 317 37.73 -20.45 -14.43
CA ALA A 317 37.90 -19.82 -15.75
C ALA A 317 38.32 -18.33 -15.69
N ARG A 318 38.74 -17.83 -14.52
CA ARG A 318 39.37 -16.49 -14.39
C ARG A 318 40.60 -16.58 -13.50
N ALA A 319 41.61 -17.27 -14.00
CA ALA A 319 43.00 -16.92 -13.77
C ALA A 319 43.54 -16.44 -15.13
N ASN A 320 44.09 -15.21 -15.13
CA ASN A 320 44.57 -14.38 -16.24
C ASN A 320 43.52 -13.44 -16.86
#